data_AF-A0A920BH42-F1
#
_entry.id   AF-A0A920BH42-F1
#
_cell.length_a   1.000
_cell.length_b   1.000
_cell.length_c   1.000
_cell.angle_alpha   90.00
_cell.angle_beta   90.00
_cell.angle_gamma   90.00
#
_symmetry.space_group_name_H-M   'P 1'
#
loop_
_entity.id
_entity.type
_entity.pdbx_description
1 polymer ?
#
loop_
_entity_poly.entity_id
_entity_poly.type
_entity_poly.pdbx_seq_one_letter_code
_entity_poly.pdbx_strand_id
1 'polypeptide(L)' 'MSQEGVVVNVGAIASHASIVSRELGIPCVASVADASLRIPDGSIITVDGSAGTVVIDQLP' A
#
# COMPACT_ATOMS: atom_id res chain seq x y z
N MET A 1 -12.75 -6.45 10.49
CA MET A 1 -12.46 -5.07 10.09
C MET A 1 -11.55 -5.14 8.89
N SER A 2 -12.11 -5.00 7.69
CA SER A 2 -11.31 -4.93 6.47
C SER A 2 -10.72 -3.53 6.43
N GLN A 3 -9.42 -3.39 6.69
CA GLN A 3 -8.75 -2.10 6.50
C GLN A 3 -8.30 -2.03 5.04
N GLU A 4 -8.80 -1.02 4.34
CA GLU A 4 -8.34 -0.67 3.01
C GLU A 4 -6.95 -0.02 3.15
N GLY A 5 -6.00 -0.38 2.29
CA GLY A 5 -4.64 0.14 2.31
C GLY A 5 -4.22 0.56 0.91
N VAL A 6 -3.39 1.59 0.80
CA VAL A 6 -2.95 2.14 -0.48
C VAL A 6 -1.49 1.80 -0.72
N VAL A 7 -1.19 1.16 -1.84
CA VAL A 7 0.18 0.87 -2.29
C VAL A 7 0.41 1.55 -3.62
N VAL A 8 1.52 2.28 -3.75
CA VAL A 8 1.82 3.06 -4.96
C VAL A 8 3.20 2.72 -5.52
N ASN A 9 3.27 2.34 -6.81
CA ASN A 9 4.53 2.04 -7.51
C ASN A 9 5.47 3.25 -7.55
N VAL A 10 4.92 4.39 -7.94
CA VAL A 10 5.66 5.64 -8.17
C VAL A 10 4.99 6.74 -7.37
N GLY A 11 5.76 7.35 -6.49
CA GLY A 11 5.31 8.42 -5.61
C GLY A 11 6.27 8.60 -4.45
N ALA A 12 6.49 9.84 -4.03
CA ALA A 12 7.23 10.10 -2.80
C ALA A 12 6.29 9.90 -1.60
N ILE A 13 6.86 9.64 -0.42
CA ILE A 13 6.13 9.61 0.88
C ILE A 13 5.33 10.90 1.13
N ALA A 14 5.59 11.99 0.39
CA ALA A 14 4.90 13.28 0.44
C ALA A 14 3.96 13.57 -0.75
N SER A 15 3.61 12.58 -1.58
CA SER A 15 2.63 12.79 -2.67
C SER A 15 1.20 12.92 -2.13
N HIS A 16 0.29 13.56 -2.89
CA HIS A 16 -1.13 13.73 -2.55
C HIS A 16 -1.79 12.46 -1.97
N ALA A 17 -1.45 11.29 -2.52
CA ALA A 17 -1.97 10.00 -2.07
C ALA A 17 -1.67 9.69 -0.59
N SER A 18 -0.50 10.06 -0.08
CA SER A 18 -0.09 9.82 1.31
C SER A 18 -0.86 10.69 2.32
N ILE A 19 -1.13 11.94 1.95
CA ILE A 19 -1.85 12.91 2.79
C ILE A 19 -3.32 12.48 2.88
N VAL A 20 -3.96 12.20 1.74
CA VAL A 20 -5.35 11.74 1.69
C VAL A 20 -5.52 10.41 2.42
N SER A 21 -4.57 9.48 2.29
CA SER A 21 -4.63 8.21 3.02
C SER A 21 -4.57 8.41 4.54
N ARG A 22 -3.74 9.36 5.02
CA ARG A 22 -3.67 9.70 6.44
C ARG A 22 -4.96 10.37 6.95
N GLU A 23 -5.59 11.21 6.13
CA GLU A 23 -6.89 11.83 6.46
C GLU A 23 -8.02 10.80 6.49
N LEU A 24 -7.96 9.78 5.64
CA LEU A 24 -8.92 8.66 5.60
C LEU A 24 -8.65 7.59 6.67
N GLY A 25 -7.55 7.69 7.42
CA GLY A 25 -7.18 6.74 8.46
C GLY A 25 -6.69 5.39 7.92
N ILE A 26 -6.26 5.34 6.66
CA ILE A 26 -5.81 4.12 5.99
C ILE A 26 -4.27 4.06 5.86
N PRO A 27 -3.65 2.89 6.04
CA PRO A 27 -2.21 2.73 5.84
C PRO A 27 -1.84 2.95 4.36
N CYS A 28 -0.78 3.73 4.13
CA CYS A 28 -0.29 4.04 2.78
C CYS A 28 1.21 3.81 2.69
N VAL A 29 1.62 3.03 1.70
CA VAL A 29 3.03 2.80 1.37
C VAL A 29 3.27 3.23 -0.07
N ALA A 30 4.06 4.28 -0.23
CA ALA A 30 4.49 4.80 -1.52
C ALA A 30 5.92 4.35 -1.86
N SER A 31 6.29 4.40 -3.14
CA SER A 31 7.63 4.03 -3.63
C SER A 31 7.95 2.53 -3.58
N VAL A 32 6.92 1.68 -3.70
CA VAL A 32 7.11 0.22 -3.79
C VAL A 32 7.43 -0.14 -5.24
N ALA A 33 8.70 -0.40 -5.53
CA ALA A 33 9.12 -0.79 -6.86
C ALA A 33 8.33 -2.02 -7.36
N ASP A 34 7.70 -1.86 -8.53
CA ASP A 34 6.95 -2.91 -9.23
C ASP A 34 5.83 -3.56 -8.40
N ALA A 35 5.26 -2.86 -7.41
CA ALA A 35 4.16 -3.36 -6.58
C ALA A 35 3.00 -3.94 -7.41
N SER A 36 2.55 -3.22 -8.45
CA SER A 36 1.46 -3.70 -9.31
C SER A 36 1.82 -4.92 -10.17
N LEU A 37 3.11 -5.19 -10.39
CA LEU A 37 3.57 -6.40 -11.10
C LEU A 37 3.75 -7.56 -10.12
N ARG A 38 4.05 -7.26 -8.85
CA ARG A 38 4.30 -8.24 -7.80
C ARG A 38 3.03 -8.67 -7.06
N ILE A 39 2.02 -7.82 -7.05
CA ILE A 39 0.74 -8.03 -6.35
C ILE A 39 -0.34 -8.25 -7.42
N PRO A 40 -0.66 -9.51 -7.76
CA PRO A 40 -1.75 -9.80 -8.68
C PRO A 40 -3.12 -9.51 -8.05
N ASP A 41 -4.10 -9.20 -8.89
CA ASP A 41 -5.48 -8.93 -8.46
C ASP A 41 -6.06 -10.13 -7.70
N GLY A 42 -6.71 -9.87 -6.55
CA GLY A 42 -7.25 -10.91 -5.68
C GLY A 42 -6.27 -11.43 -4.61
N SER A 43 -5.01 -10.97 -4.61
CA SER A 43 -4.07 -11.25 -3.52
C SER A 43 -4.51 -10.61 -2.20
N ILE A 44 -4.27 -11.29 -1.09
CA ILE A 44 -4.34 -10.71 0.24
C ILE A 44 -2.96 -10.19 0.61
N ILE A 45 -2.89 -8.90 0.94
CA ILE A 45 -1.66 -8.22 1.34
C ILE A 45 -1.84 -7.52 2.69
N THR A 46 -0.75 -7.46 3.46
CA THR A 46 -0.61 -6.63 4.65
C THR A 46 0.23 -5.41 4.32
N VAL A 47 -0.30 -4.23 4.62
CA VAL A 47 0.35 -2.94 4.37
C VAL A 47 0.71 -2.31 5.71
N ASP A 48 2.01 -2.14 5.96
CA ASP A 48 2.53 -1.43 7.13
C ASP A 48 3.02 -0.02 6.73
N GLY A 49 2.15 0.97 6.94
CA GLY A 49 2.46 2.37 6.68
C GLY A 49 3.48 2.99 7.67
N SER A 50 3.75 2.35 8.81
CA SER A 50 4.75 2.83 9.78
C SER A 50 6.15 2.33 9.44
N ALA A 51 6.27 1.05 9.06
CA ALA A 51 7.52 0.45 8.59
C ALA A 51 7.80 0.72 7.10
N GLY A 52 6.81 1.22 6.34
CA GLY A 52 6.92 1.41 4.90
C GLY A 52 7.04 0.10 4.13
N THR A 53 6.45 -0.99 4.65
CA THR A 53 6.62 -2.34 4.13
C THR A 53 5.27 -2.90 3.67
N VAL A 54 5.29 -3.69 2.59
CA VAL A 54 4.13 -4.43 2.09
C VAL A 54 4.49 -5.91 2.03
N VAL A 55 3.63 -6.75 2.59
CA VAL A 55 3.80 -8.20 2.63
C VAL A 55 2.62 -8.84 1.90
N ILE A 56 2.90 -9.83 1.04
CA ILE A 56 1.86 -10.61 0.39
C ILE A 56 1.60 -11.83 1.27
N ASP A 57 0.41 -11.89 1.88
CA ASP A 57 0.02 -12.99 2.76
C ASP A 57 -0.53 -14.17 1.95
N GLN A 58 -1.29 -13.89 0.90
CA GLN A 58 -1.81 -14.90 -0.02
C GLN A 58 -1.84 -14.37 -1.45
N LEU A 59 -1.35 -15.20 -2.37
CA LEU A 59 -1.59 -15.02 -3.80
C LEU A 59 -2.94 -15.68 -4.17
N PRO A 60 -3.65 -15.16 -5.19
CA PRO A 60 -4.90 -15.72 -5.69
C PRO A 60 -4.74 -17.15 -6.25
#